data_AF-A0A965J7U1-F1
#
_entry.id   AF-A0A965J7U1-F1
#
_cell.length_a   1.000
_cell.length_b   1.000
_cell.length_c   1.000
_cell.angle_alpha   90.00
_cell.angle_beta   90.00
_cell.angle_gamma   90.00
#
_symmetry.space_group_name_H-M   'P 1'
#
loop_
_entity.id
_entity.type
_entity.pdbx_description
1 polymer ?
#
loop_
_entity_poly.entity_id
_entity_poly.type
_entity_poly.pdbx_seq_one_letter_code
_entity_poly.pdbx_strand_id
1 'polypeptide(L)'
;NMIALHSLGAPIEAFLGRAKFLLIFFVSLIGASLTSAMFLGYNGYSIGASGAVFGLFGAWIVIGRRIGAEVKSTYVIIGLNFALGFTIGGVDWRAHLGGLITGALFTKVLLSSSRS
;
A
#
# COMPACT_ATOMS: atom_id res chain seq x y z
N ASN A 1 -3.71 11.60 -0.90
CA ASN A 1 -3.16 10.62 -1.87
C ASN A 1 -1.85 11.05 -2.51
N MET A 2 -1.80 12.15 -3.27
CA MET A 2 -0.58 12.53 -4.01
C MET A 2 0.61 12.88 -3.12
N ILE A 3 0.37 13.48 -1.94
CA ILE A 3 1.42 13.75 -0.95
C ILE A 3 2.02 12.44 -0.42
N ALA A 4 1.19 11.47 -0.04
CA ALA A 4 1.66 10.16 0.41
C ALA A 4 2.41 9.39 -0.70
N LEU A 5 1.91 9.46 -1.94
CA LEU A 5 2.58 8.88 -3.10
C LEU A 5 3.97 9.51 -3.32
N HIS A 6 4.10 10.82 -3.20
CA HIS A 6 5.38 11.51 -3.33
C HIS A 6 6.33 11.15 -2.17
N SER A 7 5.85 11.21 -0.92
CA SER A 7 6.66 10.96 0.28
C SER A 7 7.14 9.51 0.41
N LEU A 8 6.33 8.53 0.01
CA LEU A 8 6.72 7.11 0.03
C LEU A 8 7.36 6.66 -1.28
N GLY A 9 6.95 7.24 -2.41
CA GLY A 9 7.42 6.86 -3.73
C GLY A 9 8.90 7.13 -3.90
N ALA A 10 9.39 8.30 -3.50
CA ALA A 10 10.80 8.67 -3.60
C ALA A 10 11.75 7.67 -2.92
N PRO A 11 11.59 7.32 -1.62
CA PRO A 11 12.49 6.36 -0.98
C PRO A 11 12.35 4.92 -1.51
N ILE A 12 11.15 4.49 -1.91
CA ILE A 12 10.96 3.15 -2.50
C ILE A 12 11.59 3.06 -3.89
N GLU A 13 11.38 4.07 -4.74
CA GLU A 13 11.99 4.17 -6.07
C GLU A 13 13.51 4.25 -5.98
N ALA A 14 14.06 5.01 -5.04
CA ALA A 14 15.50 5.09 -4.80
C ALA A 14 16.10 3.73 -4.40
N PHE A 15 15.39 2.93 -3.60
CA PHE A 15 15.88 1.64 -3.12
C PHE A 15 15.75 0.49 -4.13
N LEU A 16 14.64 0.44 -4.88
CA LEU A 16 14.32 -0.68 -5.78
C LEU A 16 14.45 -0.35 -7.27
N GLY A 17 14.54 0.93 -7.62
CA GLY A 17 14.42 1.43 -8.99
C GLY A 17 12.97 1.60 -9.44
N ARG A 18 12.79 2.44 -10.46
CA ARG A 18 11.48 2.84 -11.01
C ARG A 18 10.59 1.68 -11.42
N ALA A 19 11.15 0.69 -12.13
CA ALA A 19 10.37 -0.43 -12.64
C ALA A 19 9.71 -1.23 -11.51
N LYS A 20 10.47 -1.56 -10.45
CA LYS A 20 9.95 -2.29 -9.29
C LYS A 20 8.96 -1.47 -8.48
N PHE A 21 9.21 -0.15 -8.33
CA PHE A 21 8.25 0.76 -7.72
C PHE A 21 6.89 0.75 -8.46
N LEU A 22 6.90 0.88 -9.78
CA LEU A 22 5.67 0.83 -10.59
C LEU A 22 4.98 -0.53 -10.49
N LEU A 23 5.74 -1.63 -10.51
CA LEU A 23 5.17 -2.97 -10.32
C LEU A 23 4.48 -3.10 -8.96
N ILE A 24 5.12 -2.65 -7.88
CA ILE A 24 4.49 -2.64 -6.54
C ILE A 24 3.20 -1.83 -6.58
N PHE A 25 3.20 -0.63 -7.19
CA PHE A 25 2.04 0.23 -7.27
C PHE A 25 0.87 -0.45 -8.00
N PHE A 26 1.11 -1.00 -9.20
CA PHE A 26 0.06 -1.63 -10.00
C PHE A 26 -0.43 -2.96 -9.41
N VAL A 27 0.45 -3.79 -8.88
CA VAL A 27 0.05 -5.03 -8.20
C VAL A 27 -0.78 -4.72 -6.95
N SER A 28 -0.41 -3.68 -6.20
CA SER A 28 -1.19 -3.21 -5.06
C SER A 28 -2.55 -2.65 -5.47
N LEU A 29 -2.62 -1.94 -6.60
CA LEU A 29 -3.89 -1.47 -7.16
C LEU A 29 -4.82 -2.65 -7.46
N ILE A 30 -4.32 -3.70 -8.10
CA ILE A 30 -5.09 -4.91 -8.41
C ILE A 30 -5.56 -5.61 -7.12
N GLY A 31 -4.67 -5.81 -6.14
CA GLY A 31 -5.01 -6.42 -4.86
C GLY A 31 -6.05 -5.63 -4.07
N ALA A 32 -5.96 -4.30 -4.09
CA ALA A 32 -6.94 -3.41 -3.51
C ALA A 32 -8.31 -3.53 -4.22
N SER A 33 -8.32 -3.50 -5.56
CA SER A 33 -9.54 -3.65 -6.36
C SER A 33 -10.22 -5.00 -6.16
N LEU A 34 -9.45 -6.08 -6.09
CA LEU A 34 -9.99 -7.42 -5.85
C LEU A 34 -10.61 -7.54 -4.45
N THR A 35 -9.90 -7.08 -3.42
CA THR A 35 -10.40 -7.10 -2.04
C THR A 35 -11.65 -6.23 -1.91
N SER A 36 -11.67 -5.07 -2.55
CA SER A 36 -12.86 -4.25 -2.66
C SER A 36 -14.01 -5.02 -3.31
N ALA A 37 -13.83 -5.54 -4.54
CA ALA A 37 -14.88 -6.22 -5.28
C ALA A 37 -15.47 -7.45 -4.55
N MET A 38 -14.66 -8.16 -3.76
CA MET A 38 -15.10 -9.34 -3.02
C MET A 38 -15.89 -9.00 -1.74
N PHE A 39 -15.56 -7.89 -1.08
CA PHE A 39 -16.06 -7.60 0.27
C PHE A 39 -16.91 -6.32 0.36
N LEU A 40 -16.91 -5.50 -0.69
CA LEU A 40 -17.76 -4.33 -0.85
C LEU A 40 -19.07 -4.79 -1.51
N GLY A 41 -20.11 -4.93 -0.70
CA GLY A 41 -21.42 -5.38 -1.18
C GLY A 41 -21.99 -4.50 -2.31
N TYR A 42 -23.04 -4.98 -2.98
CA TYR A 42 -23.62 -4.44 -4.22
C TYR A 42 -23.93 -2.92 -4.26
N ASN A 43 -24.11 -2.27 -3.11
CA ASN A 43 -24.45 -0.84 -3.01
C ASN A 43 -23.24 0.07 -2.70
N GLY A 44 -22.03 -0.48 -2.58
CA GLY A 44 -20.82 0.29 -2.32
C GLY A 44 -20.01 0.56 -3.59
N TYR A 45 -19.40 1.74 -3.67
CA TYR A 45 -18.46 2.09 -4.73
C TYR A 45 -17.08 2.32 -4.12
N SER A 46 -16.04 1.77 -4.75
CA SER A 46 -14.65 2.02 -4.38
C SER A 46 -14.01 2.86 -5.47
N ILE A 47 -13.60 4.07 -5.10
CA ILE A 47 -13.04 5.03 -6.04
C ILE A 47 -11.72 5.54 -5.47
N GLY A 48 -10.65 5.36 -6.24
CA GLY A 48 -9.40 6.09 -6.05
C GLY A 48 -8.16 5.22 -5.93
N ALA A 49 -7.01 5.87 -6.18
CA ALA A 49 -5.69 5.25 -6.12
C ALA A 49 -5.20 4.95 -4.69
N SER A 50 -6.02 5.18 -3.66
CA SER A 50 -5.58 5.10 -2.26
C SER A 50 -5.24 3.67 -1.86
N GLY A 51 -5.91 2.65 -2.42
CA GLY A 51 -5.51 1.25 -2.24
C GLY A 51 -4.08 0.97 -2.70
N ALA A 52 -3.67 1.51 -3.86
CA ALA A 52 -2.29 1.39 -4.34
C ALA A 52 -1.29 2.13 -3.43
N VAL A 53 -1.66 3.30 -2.91
CA VAL A 53 -0.85 4.05 -1.94
C VAL A 53 -0.69 3.27 -0.62
N PHE A 54 -1.74 2.58 -0.16
CA PHE A 54 -1.64 1.66 0.98
C PHE A 54 -0.68 0.50 0.70
N GLY A 55 -0.62 0.01 -0.53
CA GLY A 55 0.42 -0.92 -0.94
C GLY A 55 1.83 -0.37 -0.83
N LEU A 56 2.04 0.91 -1.15
CA LEU A 56 3.34 1.57 -0.95
C LEU A 56 3.70 1.73 0.54
N PHE A 57 2.72 1.98 1.42
CA PHE A 57 2.95 1.93 2.86
C PHE A 57 3.41 0.53 3.31
N GLY A 58 2.79 -0.52 2.79
CA GLY A 58 3.18 -1.91 3.06
C GLY A 58 4.60 -2.22 2.55
N ALA A 59 4.94 -1.74 1.35
CA ALA A 59 6.27 -1.85 0.78
C ALA A 59 7.32 -1.11 1.63
N TRP A 60 7.02 0.13 2.06
CA TRP A 60 7.91 0.91 2.91
C TRP A 60 8.15 0.25 4.27
N ILE A 61 7.13 -0.35 4.89
CA ILE A 61 7.31 -1.12 6.13
C ILE A 61 8.33 -2.25 5.94
N VAL A 62 8.25 -2.98 4.83
CA VAL A 62 9.16 -4.10 4.53
C VAL A 62 10.57 -3.60 4.25
N ILE A 63 10.72 -2.60 3.38
CA ILE A 63 12.01 -2.02 3.01
C ILE A 63 12.65 -1.33 4.20
N GLY A 64 11.92 -0.44 4.87
CA GLY A 64 12.37 0.36 6.00
C GLY A 64 12.91 -0.53 7.12
N ARG A 65 12.20 -1.59 7.49
CA ARG A 65 12.70 -2.58 8.47
C ARG A 65 13.97 -3.28 8.03
N ARG A 66 14.13 -3.56 6.73
CA ARG A 66 15.33 -4.21 6.18
C ARG A 66 16.55 -3.29 6.20
N ILE A 67 16.37 -1.98 6.04
CA ILE A 67 17.45 -0.98 6.00
C ILE A 67 17.64 -0.24 7.33
N GLY A 68 16.90 -0.62 8.38
CA GLY A 68 16.99 0.04 9.70
C GLY A 68 16.33 1.42 9.77
N ALA A 69 15.44 1.76 8.84
CA ALA A 69 14.69 3.01 8.88
C ALA A 69 13.55 2.99 9.91
N GLU A 70 13.22 4.19 10.41
CA GLU A 70 12.07 4.46 11.26
C GLU A 70 10.75 4.22 10.49
N VAL A 71 9.83 3.41 11.05
CA VAL A 71 8.53 3.08 10.42
C VAL A 71 7.33 3.27 11.36
N LYS A 72 7.54 3.70 12.61
CA LYS A 72 6.50 3.98 13.61
C LYS A 72 5.54 5.05 13.10
N SER A 73 6.07 6.13 12.53
CA SER A 73 5.27 7.17 11.89
C SER A 73 4.34 6.61 10.79
N THR A 74 4.83 5.64 10.02
CA THR A 74 4.03 4.95 8.99
C THR A 74 2.88 4.15 9.61
N TYR A 75 3.13 3.40 10.69
CA TYR A 75 2.07 2.68 11.40
C TYR A 75 0.99 3.61 11.96
N VAL A 76 1.38 4.77 12.49
CA VAL A 76 0.43 5.78 12.99
C VAL A 76 -0.46 6.28 11.86
N ILE A 77 0.12 6.63 10.71
CA ILE A 77 -0.64 7.12 9.55
C ILE A 77 -1.61 6.04 9.04
N ILE A 78 -1.15 4.79 8.93
CA ILE A 78 -2.01 3.66 8.54
C ILE A 78 -3.18 3.51 9.52
N GLY A 79 -2.89 3.49 10.83
CA GLY A 79 -3.91 3.34 11.87
C GLY A 79 -4.95 4.45 11.84
N LEU A 80 -4.53 5.70 11.66
CA LEU A 80 -5.44 6.84 11.52
C LEU A 80 -6.32 6.71 10.27
N ASN A 81 -5.77 6.32 9.12
CA ASN A 81 -6.58 6.16 7.91
C ASN A 81 -7.57 4.99 8.03
N PHE A 82 -7.21 3.89 8.70
CA PHE A 82 -8.17 2.82 9.01
C PHE A 82 -9.27 3.30 9.97
N ALA A 83 -8.92 4.01 11.04
CA ALA A 83 -9.90 4.58 11.95
C ALA A 83 -10.90 5.49 11.21
N LEU A 84 -10.42 6.34 10.31
CA LEU A 84 -11.27 7.15 9.43
C LEU A 84 -12.09 6.28 8.48
N GLY A 85 -11.50 5.22 7.91
CA GLY A 85 -12.19 4.30 7.01
C GLY A 85 -13.30 3.48 7.66
N PHE A 86 -13.24 3.24 8.97
CA PHE A 86 -14.32 2.59 9.72
C PHE A 86 -15.39 3.56 10.21
N THR A 87 -15.06 4.83 10.41
CA THR A 87 -15.96 5.83 11.02
C THR A 87 -16.62 6.77 10.00
N ILE A 88 -15.98 7.03 8.87
CA ILE A 88 -16.45 7.94 7.83
C ILE A 88 -16.92 7.13 6.62
N GLY A 89 -18.21 7.28 6.27
CA GLY A 89 -18.77 6.68 5.06
C GLY A 89 -18.11 7.21 3.78
N GLY A 90 -18.00 6.36 2.76
CA GLY A 90 -17.37 6.71 1.48
C GLY A 90 -15.87 6.39 1.38
N VAL A 91 -15.24 5.88 2.45
CA VAL A 91 -13.87 5.35 2.42
C VAL A 91 -13.91 3.82 2.41
N ASP A 92 -13.36 3.22 1.37
CA ASP A 92 -13.25 1.77 1.27
C ASP A 92 -12.01 1.24 2.00
N TRP A 93 -12.15 0.98 3.31
CA TRP A 93 -11.10 0.39 4.13
C TRP A 93 -10.68 -1.01 3.65
N ARG A 94 -11.54 -1.73 2.92
CA ARG A 94 -11.24 -3.07 2.40
C ARG A 94 -10.23 -2.98 1.27
N ALA A 95 -10.39 -1.99 0.38
CA ALA A 95 -9.39 -1.67 -0.64
C ALA A 95 -8.04 -1.28 0.01
N HIS A 96 -8.05 -0.51 1.09
CA HIS A 96 -6.83 -0.13 1.82
C HIS A 96 -6.13 -1.36 2.43
N LEU A 97 -6.88 -2.26 3.05
CA LEU A 97 -6.34 -3.50 3.62
C LEU A 97 -5.77 -4.40 2.53
N GLY A 98 -6.51 -4.61 1.44
CA GLY A 98 -6.09 -5.41 0.29
C GLY A 98 -4.81 -4.88 -0.33
N GLY A 99 -4.75 -3.56 -0.57
CA GLY A 99 -3.57 -2.89 -1.09
C GLY A 99 -2.36 -3.04 -0.17
N LEU A 100 -2.53 -2.77 1.14
CA LEU A 100 -1.47 -2.86 2.15
C LEU A 100 -0.83 -4.24 2.21
N ILE A 101 -1.66 -5.29 2.30
CA ILE A 101 -1.20 -6.68 2.38
C ILE A 101 -0.49 -7.05 1.07
N THR A 102 -1.12 -6.76 -0.07
CA THR A 102 -0.59 -7.11 -1.39
C THR A 102 0.78 -6.45 -1.64
N GLY A 103 0.89 -5.14 -1.38
CA GLY A 103 2.14 -4.40 -1.56
C GLY A 103 3.25 -4.89 -0.64
N ALA A 104 2.95 -5.18 0.63
CA ALA A 104 3.93 -5.75 1.57
C ALA A 104 4.43 -7.14 1.13
N LEU A 105 3.52 -8.04 0.75
CA LEU A 105 3.88 -9.40 0.32
C LEU A 105 4.66 -9.38 -0.99
N PHE A 106 4.20 -8.64 -2.00
CA PHE A 106 4.89 -8.53 -3.28
C PHE A 106 6.30 -7.93 -3.10
N THR A 107 6.45 -6.92 -2.25
CA THR A 107 7.77 -6.35 -1.92
C THR A 107 8.68 -7.38 -1.26
N LYS A 108 8.16 -8.21 -0.33
CA LYS A 108 8.94 -9.31 0.27
C LYS A 108 9.42 -10.31 -0.80
N VAL A 109 8.55 -10.66 -1.75
CA VAL A 109 8.91 -11.56 -2.86
C VAL A 109 10.03 -10.95 -3.71
N LEU A 110 9.88 -9.71 -4.18
CA LEU A 110 10.92 -9.02 -4.96
C LEU A 110 12.28 -8.99 -4.25
N LEU A 111 12.26 -8.77 -2.95
CA LEU A 111 13.44 -8.69 -2.10
C LEU A 111 14.09 -10.05 -1.80
N SER A 112 13.36 -11.15 -1.98
CA SER A 112 13.87 -12.52 -1.88
C SER A 112 14.49 -13.00 -3.18
N SER A 113 13.93 -12.63 -4.33
CA SER A 113 14.42 -13.01 -5.65
C SER A 113 15.72 -12.30 -6.05
N SER A 114 16.04 -11.18 -5.39
CA SER A 114 17.26 -10.40 -5.65
C SER A 114 18.52 -10.96 -4.95
N ARG A 115 18.45 -12.16 -4.35
CA ARG A 115 19.56 -12.84 -3.65
C ARG A 115 20.32 -13.85 -4.54
N SER A 116 20.36 -13.67 -5.86
CA SER A 116 21.18 -14.47 -6.78
C SER A 116 22.59 -13.90 -6.93
#